data_AF-A0A1Q7TIV7-F1
#
_entry.id   AF-A0A1Q7TIV7-F1
#
_cell.length_a   1.000
_cell.length_b   1.000
_cell.length_c   1.000
_cell.angle_alpha   90.00
_cell.angle_beta   90.00
_cell.angle_gamma   90.00
#
_symmetry.space_group_name_H-M   'P 1'
#
loop_
_entity.id
_entity.type
_entity.pdbx_description
1 polymer ?
#
loop_
_entity_poly.entity_id
_entity_poly.type
_entity_poly.pdbx_seq_one_letter_code
_entity_poly.pdbx_strand_id
1 'polypeptide(L)'
;MWKFLGALLVVATPAFAQENATAYEALRVVGSELGRGALNHVVSINGVKGDPQPKKWKIILEDPDGRGVREVEVANEKIDSQHRPGRSVAGSTEGARIDTSQLNLDSSGAYEVARHTADLSHANFATVDYTLRTDERGEPVWIITLLGRSSRPVGTIHIGAMRGTVKRTEGMFAGATMEDVENDYDTDEEHGPFSSVKRRIKDTFRRTQEEARGMFDRVKRSFSDFINRG
;
A
#
# COMPACT_ATOMS: atom_id res chain seq x y z
N MET A 1 -48.94 1.14 -48.94
CA MET A 1 -47.88 0.42 -48.21
C MET A 1 -46.68 1.33 -48.09
N TRP A 2 -46.32 1.82 -46.91
CA TRP A 2 -44.97 2.32 -46.64
C TRP A 2 -44.69 2.17 -45.15
N LYS A 3 -43.82 1.22 -44.80
CA LYS A 3 -43.37 0.96 -43.43
C LYS A 3 -42.19 1.89 -43.14
N PHE A 4 -42.32 2.80 -42.19
CA PHE A 4 -41.17 3.49 -41.60
C PHE A 4 -40.55 2.56 -40.55
N LEU A 5 -39.40 1.99 -40.88
CA LEU A 5 -38.51 1.32 -39.94
C LEU A 5 -37.65 2.39 -39.28
N GLY A 6 -38.00 2.78 -38.05
CA GLY A 6 -37.15 3.62 -37.21
C GLY A 6 -35.97 2.80 -36.69
N ALA A 7 -34.75 3.15 -37.11
CA ALA A 7 -33.53 2.56 -36.58
C ALA A 7 -33.27 3.06 -35.15
N LEU A 8 -33.32 2.15 -34.18
CA LEU A 8 -32.93 2.39 -32.80
C LEU A 8 -31.39 2.37 -32.72
N LEU A 9 -30.79 3.55 -32.54
CA LEU A 9 -29.35 3.70 -32.37
C LEU A 9 -29.03 3.49 -30.88
N VAL A 10 -28.56 2.28 -30.53
CA VAL A 10 -28.08 1.98 -29.18
C VAL A 10 -26.70 2.61 -29.02
N VAL A 11 -26.63 3.73 -28.29
CA VAL A 11 -25.36 4.28 -27.83
C VAL A 11 -24.87 3.38 -26.69
N ALA A 12 -24.00 2.43 -27.01
CA ALA A 12 -23.30 1.65 -26.01
C ALA A 12 -22.27 2.57 -25.33
N THR A 13 -22.61 3.10 -24.16
CA THR A 13 -21.60 3.74 -23.30
C THR A 13 -20.63 2.65 -22.86
N PRO A 14 -19.32 2.75 -23.14
CA PRO A 14 -18.36 1.87 -22.51
C PRO A 14 -18.46 2.11 -21.00
N ALA A 15 -18.96 1.12 -20.26
CA ALA A 15 -18.79 1.07 -18.83
C ALA A 15 -17.31 0.84 -18.58
N PHE A 16 -16.53 1.92 -18.48
CA PHE A 16 -15.22 1.85 -17.85
C PHE A 16 -15.47 1.28 -16.47
N ALA A 17 -14.91 0.10 -16.18
CA ALA A 17 -14.90 -0.41 -14.83
C ALA A 17 -14.23 0.66 -13.97
N GLN A 18 -15.00 1.32 -13.10
CA GLN A 18 -14.45 2.31 -12.19
C GLN A 18 -13.51 1.54 -11.26
N GLU A 19 -12.21 1.69 -11.47
CA GLU A 19 -11.21 1.13 -10.57
C GLU A 19 -11.47 1.72 -9.17
N ASN A 20 -11.40 0.87 -8.14
CA ASN A 20 -11.61 1.36 -6.79
C ASN A 20 -10.56 2.43 -6.46
N ALA A 21 -10.95 3.42 -5.67
CA ALA A 21 -10.07 4.52 -5.31
C ALA A 21 -8.77 4.04 -4.65
N THR A 22 -7.68 4.76 -4.87
CA THR A 22 -6.41 4.52 -4.18
C THR A 22 -6.42 5.07 -2.75
N ALA A 23 -5.39 4.74 -1.97
CA ALA A 23 -5.25 5.25 -0.62
C ALA A 23 -5.10 6.78 -0.60
N TYR A 24 -4.40 7.36 -1.57
CA TYR A 24 -4.26 8.82 -1.66
C TYR A 24 -5.56 9.52 -2.09
N GLU A 25 -6.35 8.90 -2.95
CA GLU A 25 -7.68 9.41 -3.26
C GLU A 25 -8.57 9.38 -2.01
N ALA A 26 -8.49 8.33 -1.19
CA ALA A 26 -9.18 8.27 0.09
C ALA A 26 -8.69 9.35 1.08
N LEU A 27 -7.38 9.62 1.15
CA LEU A 27 -6.85 10.73 1.94
C LEU A 27 -7.33 12.09 1.43
N ARG A 28 -7.44 12.27 0.10
CA ARG A 28 -7.99 13.51 -0.48
C ARG A 28 -9.42 13.74 0.02
N VAL A 29 -10.26 12.70 0.02
CA VAL A 29 -11.63 12.75 0.55
C VAL A 29 -11.64 13.13 2.03
N VAL A 30 -10.79 12.52 2.86
CA VAL A 30 -10.63 12.91 4.28
C VAL A 30 -10.25 14.37 4.41
N GLY A 31 -9.26 14.85 3.65
CA GLY A 31 -8.82 16.24 3.69
C GLY A 31 -9.90 17.23 3.23
N SER A 32 -10.73 16.86 2.25
CA SER A 32 -11.82 17.72 1.77
C SER A 32 -13.02 17.75 2.72
N GLU A 33 -13.39 16.62 3.32
CA GLU A 33 -14.59 16.54 4.17
C GLU A 33 -14.33 16.89 5.64
N LEU A 34 -13.15 16.57 6.16
CA LEU A 34 -12.79 16.77 7.57
C LEU A 34 -11.83 17.94 7.80
N GLY A 35 -11.39 18.57 6.71
CA GLY A 35 -10.40 19.64 6.70
C GLY A 35 -8.98 19.11 6.62
N ARG A 36 -8.10 19.89 5.96
CA ARG A 36 -6.70 19.53 5.72
C ARG A 36 -5.91 19.21 7.01
N GLY A 37 -6.28 19.84 8.13
CA GLY A 37 -5.68 19.56 9.44
C GLY A 37 -5.82 18.10 9.87
N ALA A 38 -6.87 17.39 9.44
CA ALA A 38 -7.05 15.98 9.74
C ALA A 38 -5.90 15.11 9.21
N LEU A 39 -5.28 15.49 8.09
CA LEU A 39 -4.17 14.74 7.48
C LEU A 39 -2.91 14.72 8.37
N ASN A 40 -2.77 15.67 9.29
CA ASN A 40 -1.68 15.72 10.27
C ASN A 40 -1.84 14.71 11.42
N HIS A 41 -3.01 14.09 11.51
CA HIS A 41 -3.36 13.15 12.57
C HIS A 41 -3.48 11.71 12.06
N VAL A 42 -3.16 11.43 10.79
CA VAL A 42 -3.24 10.07 10.24
C VAL A 42 -2.23 9.17 10.94
N VAL A 43 -2.69 8.04 11.47
CA VAL A 43 -1.89 7.02 12.16
C VAL A 43 -1.70 5.79 11.28
N SER A 44 -2.77 5.35 10.61
CA SER A 44 -2.67 4.25 9.66
C SER A 44 -3.75 4.30 8.59
N ILE A 45 -3.47 3.65 7.47
CA ILE A 45 -4.40 3.47 6.35
C ILE A 45 -4.45 1.99 6.03
N ASN A 46 -5.65 1.41 6.01
CA ASN A 46 -5.84 -0.02 5.80
C ASN A 46 -6.84 -0.28 4.68
N GLY A 47 -6.55 -1.28 3.87
CA GLY A 47 -7.40 -1.72 2.78
C GLY A 47 -7.34 -3.23 2.68
N VAL A 48 -8.48 -3.90 2.56
CA VAL A 48 -8.53 -5.38 2.55
C VAL A 48 -9.10 -5.90 1.25
N LYS A 49 -8.62 -7.08 0.85
CA LYS A 49 -9.07 -7.81 -0.35
C LYS A 49 -9.04 -6.95 -1.62
N GLY A 50 -7.96 -6.20 -1.80
CA GLY A 50 -7.72 -5.41 -3.01
C GLY A 50 -7.32 -6.29 -4.19
N ASP A 51 -7.88 -5.97 -5.36
CA ASP A 51 -7.48 -6.53 -6.66
C ASP A 51 -7.77 -5.51 -7.78
N PRO A 52 -6.83 -4.58 -8.08
CA PRO A 52 -5.66 -4.24 -7.28
C PRO A 52 -6.04 -3.41 -6.04
N GLN A 53 -7.03 -2.52 -6.13
CA GLN A 53 -7.43 -1.64 -5.04
C GLN A 53 -8.61 -2.20 -4.22
N PRO A 54 -8.66 -1.98 -2.90
CA PRO A 54 -9.75 -2.42 -2.04
C PRO A 54 -11.01 -1.60 -2.31
N LYS A 55 -12.19 -2.15 -2.01
CA LYS A 55 -13.46 -1.42 -2.16
C LYS A 55 -13.62 -0.27 -1.16
N LYS A 56 -12.96 -0.38 -0.01
CA LYS A 56 -13.03 0.60 1.08
C LYS A 56 -11.66 0.77 1.71
N TRP A 57 -11.37 1.99 2.13
CA TRP A 57 -10.21 2.35 2.93
C TRP A 57 -10.63 2.69 4.35
N LYS A 58 -9.96 2.10 5.32
CA LYS A 58 -10.10 2.41 6.74
C LYS A 58 -8.91 3.25 7.18
N ILE A 59 -9.17 4.48 7.58
CA ILE A 59 -8.16 5.46 8.00
C ILE A 59 -8.31 5.70 9.49
N ILE A 60 -7.24 5.46 10.24
CA ILE A 60 -7.18 5.74 11.67
C ILE A 60 -6.51 7.10 11.85
N LEU A 61 -7.18 8.01 12.55
CA LEU A 61 -6.63 9.31 12.92
C LEU A 61 -6.57 9.43 14.44
N GLU A 62 -5.55 10.10 14.96
CA GLU A 62 -5.53 10.58 16.34
C GLU A 62 -6.63 11.65 16.53
N ASP A 63 -7.39 11.59 17.62
CA ASP A 63 -8.37 12.64 17.95
C ASP A 63 -7.59 13.91 18.38
N PRO A 64 -7.82 15.08 17.76
CA PRO A 64 -7.11 16.31 18.10
C PRO A 64 -7.17 16.70 19.59
N ASP A 65 -8.23 16.28 20.28
CA ASP A 65 -8.42 16.53 21.71
C ASP A 65 -7.64 15.57 22.62
N GLY A 66 -6.80 14.68 22.05
CA GLY A 66 -6.01 13.68 22.79
C GLY A 66 -6.84 12.53 23.36
N ARG A 67 -8.11 12.40 22.96
CA ARG A 67 -9.06 11.40 23.51
C ARG A 67 -9.04 10.05 22.78
N GLY A 68 -7.86 9.63 22.31
CA GLY A 68 -7.67 8.36 21.60
C GLY A 68 -7.69 8.54 20.08
N VAL A 69 -8.31 7.59 19.37
CA VAL A 69 -8.34 7.58 17.90
C VAL A 69 -9.77 7.62 17.35
N ARG A 70 -9.90 8.10 16.12
CA ARG A 70 -11.10 8.06 15.29
C ARG A 70 -10.84 7.19 14.07
N GLU A 71 -11.79 6.34 13.73
CA GLU A 71 -11.79 5.54 12.52
C GLU A 71 -12.70 6.19 11.48
N VAL A 72 -12.19 6.35 10.26
CA VAL A 72 -12.92 6.88 9.11
C VAL A 72 -12.85 5.84 8.00
N GLU A 73 -14.01 5.41 7.51
CA GLU A 73 -14.09 4.57 6.33
C GLU A 73 -14.46 5.39 5.12
N VAL A 74 -13.66 5.26 4.06
CA VAL A 74 -13.85 5.94 2.78
C VAL A 74 -14.19 4.90 1.71
N ALA A 75 -15.28 5.13 0.98
CA ALA A 75 -15.73 4.28 -0.11
C ALA A 75 -16.50 5.13 -1.12
N ASN A 76 -16.39 4.82 -2.41
CA ASN A 76 -17.10 5.55 -3.47
C ASN A 76 -16.88 7.08 -3.38
N GLU A 77 -15.62 7.49 -3.19
CA GLU A 77 -15.19 8.91 -3.16
C GLU A 77 -15.83 9.77 -2.05
N LYS A 78 -16.35 9.13 -1.00
CA LYS A 78 -16.94 9.81 0.16
C LYS A 78 -16.62 9.08 1.46
N ILE A 79 -16.79 9.77 2.59
CA ILE A 79 -16.79 9.10 3.89
C ILE A 79 -18.08 8.30 4.05
N ASP A 80 -17.95 6.97 4.12
CA ASP A 80 -19.06 6.04 4.28
C ASP A 80 -19.44 5.87 5.76
N SER A 81 -18.44 5.88 6.66
CA SER A 81 -18.67 5.78 8.09
C SER A 81 -17.59 6.50 8.91
N GLN A 82 -17.97 6.97 10.09
CA GLN A 82 -17.04 7.46 11.11
C GLN A 82 -17.41 6.83 12.44
N HIS A 83 -16.43 6.22 13.10
CA HIS A 83 -16.65 5.62 14.41
C HIS A 83 -15.48 5.95 15.35
N ARG A 84 -15.78 6.19 16.63
CA ARG A 84 -14.76 6.17 17.68
C ARG A 84 -14.67 4.73 18.17
N PRO A 85 -13.54 4.02 18.00
CA PRO A 85 -13.42 2.65 18.47
C PRO A 85 -13.81 2.56 19.95
N GLY A 86 -14.81 1.75 20.25
CA GLY A 86 -15.32 1.57 21.60
C GLY A 86 -14.29 0.84 22.46
N ARG A 87 -13.49 1.62 23.21
CA ARG A 87 -12.60 1.15 24.30
C ARG A 87 -11.44 0.26 23.80
N SER A 88 -10.22 0.78 23.95
CA SER A 88 -8.94 0.07 23.77
C SER A 88 -8.50 -0.15 22.31
N VAL A 89 -8.02 0.90 21.66
CA VAL A 89 -6.75 0.73 20.94
C VAL A 89 -5.68 0.74 22.02
N ALA A 90 -5.19 -0.45 22.37
CA ALA A 90 -4.12 -0.61 23.33
C ALA A 90 -2.80 -0.16 22.67
N GLY A 91 -2.25 0.95 23.16
CA GLY A 91 -0.97 1.50 22.69
C GLY A 91 -1.04 3.01 22.51
N SER A 92 0.04 3.71 22.86
CA SER A 92 0.20 5.11 22.51
C SER A 92 0.27 5.26 20.99
N THR A 93 -0.43 6.25 20.42
CA THR A 93 -0.23 6.66 19.02
C THR A 93 0.88 7.71 18.87
N GLU A 94 1.52 8.05 19.99
CA GLU A 94 2.68 8.93 20.04
C GLU A 94 3.84 8.32 19.24
N GLY A 95 4.29 9.03 18.20
CA GLY A 95 5.27 8.54 17.22
C GLY A 95 4.69 7.70 16.07
N ALA A 96 3.39 7.38 16.11
CA ALA A 96 2.73 6.58 15.06
C ALA A 96 2.12 7.43 13.92
N ARG A 97 2.17 8.77 14.02
CA ARG A 97 1.64 9.66 13.00
C ARG A 97 2.45 9.59 11.72
N ILE A 98 1.75 9.45 10.61
CA ILE A 98 2.32 9.47 9.27
C ILE A 98 2.46 10.93 8.85
N ASP A 99 3.69 11.35 8.56
CA ASP A 99 3.92 12.59 7.82
C ASP A 99 3.46 12.41 6.37
N THR A 100 2.22 12.81 6.08
CA THR A 100 1.61 12.65 4.76
C THR A 100 2.31 13.47 3.68
N SER A 101 3.11 14.48 4.04
CA SER A 101 3.88 15.29 3.09
C SER A 101 5.11 14.56 2.53
N GLN A 102 5.58 13.51 3.23
CA GLN A 102 6.75 12.71 2.83
C GLN A 102 6.39 11.47 2.01
N LEU A 103 5.10 11.15 1.91
CA LEU A 103 4.62 10.00 1.15
C LEU A 103 4.85 10.26 -0.35
N ASN A 104 5.50 9.33 -1.05
CA ASN A 104 5.72 9.43 -2.50
C ASN A 104 5.22 8.19 -3.26
N LEU A 105 4.69 7.21 -2.53
CA LEU A 105 4.17 5.96 -3.05
C LEU A 105 2.74 5.72 -2.59
N ASP A 106 1.82 5.75 -3.56
CA ASP A 106 0.42 5.36 -3.35
C ASP A 106 0.26 3.83 -3.34
N SER A 107 -0.93 3.35 -2.95
CA SER A 107 -1.28 1.93 -2.92
C SER A 107 -1.18 1.26 -4.29
N SER A 108 -1.39 1.99 -5.39
CA SER A 108 -1.21 1.48 -6.76
C SER A 108 0.25 1.13 -7.06
N GLY A 109 1.19 2.01 -6.73
CA GLY A 109 2.61 1.71 -6.90
C GLY A 109 3.10 0.64 -5.91
N ALA A 110 2.56 0.62 -4.69
CA ALA A 110 2.87 -0.43 -3.72
C ALA A 110 2.39 -1.81 -4.22
N TYR A 111 1.23 -1.88 -4.87
CA TYR A 111 0.72 -3.09 -5.53
C TYR A 111 1.66 -3.57 -6.63
N GLU A 112 2.11 -2.69 -7.52
CA GLU A 112 3.01 -3.08 -8.62
C GLU A 112 4.32 -3.67 -8.11
N VAL A 113 4.92 -3.06 -7.08
CA VAL A 113 6.11 -3.61 -6.43
C VAL A 113 5.83 -4.96 -5.78
N ALA A 114 4.69 -5.09 -5.09
CA ALA A 114 4.32 -6.34 -4.44
C ALA A 114 4.07 -7.46 -5.45
N ARG A 115 3.32 -7.19 -6.53
CA ARG A 115 3.05 -8.11 -7.63
C ARG A 115 4.34 -8.59 -8.28
N HIS A 116 5.22 -7.66 -8.64
CA HIS A 116 6.50 -7.98 -9.27
C HIS A 116 7.39 -8.84 -8.34
N THR A 117 7.44 -8.50 -7.05
CA THR A 117 8.17 -9.30 -6.06
C THR A 117 7.60 -10.73 -5.95
N ALA A 118 6.27 -10.86 -5.96
CA ALA A 118 5.60 -12.16 -5.95
C ALA A 118 5.93 -12.99 -7.19
N ASP A 119 5.94 -12.37 -8.37
CA ASP A 119 6.30 -13.03 -9.64
C ASP A 119 7.73 -13.60 -9.59
N LEU A 120 8.70 -12.81 -9.11
CA LEU A 120 10.09 -13.27 -8.90
C LEU A 120 10.20 -14.40 -7.87
N SER A 121 9.30 -14.41 -6.89
CA SER A 121 9.20 -15.46 -5.86
C SER A 121 8.46 -16.71 -6.35
N HIS A 122 7.83 -16.66 -7.52
CA HIS A 122 6.83 -17.65 -7.97
C HIS A 122 5.65 -17.81 -6.98
N ALA A 123 5.35 -16.75 -6.23
CA ALA A 123 4.29 -16.70 -5.25
C ALA A 123 2.98 -16.28 -5.93
N ASN A 124 2.04 -17.22 -6.04
CA ASN A 124 0.73 -16.94 -6.62
C ASN A 124 -0.21 -16.39 -5.53
N PHE A 125 -0.83 -15.23 -5.80
CA PHE A 125 -1.84 -14.63 -4.92
C PHE A 125 -3.10 -14.25 -5.71
N ALA A 126 -4.19 -14.01 -5.00
CA ALA A 126 -5.50 -13.66 -5.55
C ALA A 126 -5.91 -12.23 -5.18
N THR A 127 -5.60 -11.78 -3.97
CA THR A 127 -5.92 -10.43 -3.48
C THR A 127 -4.81 -9.95 -2.57
N VAL A 128 -4.79 -8.66 -2.26
CA VAL A 128 -3.84 -8.07 -1.32
C VAL A 128 -4.53 -7.31 -0.21
N ASP A 129 -3.96 -7.39 0.99
CA ASP A 129 -4.28 -6.49 2.09
C ASP A 129 -3.16 -5.45 2.22
N TYR A 130 -3.56 -4.19 2.41
CA TYR A 130 -2.72 -3.02 2.52
C TYR A 130 -2.75 -2.47 3.93
N THR A 131 -1.59 -2.15 4.47
CA THR A 131 -1.45 -1.29 5.65
C THR A 131 -0.34 -0.27 5.41
N LEU A 132 -0.63 1.02 5.53
CA LEU A 132 0.37 2.07 5.67
C LEU A 132 0.43 2.48 7.14
N ARG A 133 1.62 2.45 7.73
CA ARG A 133 1.91 2.91 9.10
C ARG A 133 3.36 3.38 9.20
N THR A 134 3.72 4.07 10.27
CA THR A 134 5.14 4.28 10.59
C THR A 134 5.76 3.02 11.19
N ASP A 135 7.03 2.78 10.88
CA ASP A 135 7.85 1.80 11.59
C ASP A 135 8.43 2.40 12.89
N GLU A 136 9.25 1.61 13.60
CA GLU A 136 9.89 2.02 14.86
C GLU A 136 10.80 3.25 14.72
N ARG A 137 11.25 3.57 13.49
CA ARG A 137 12.08 4.74 13.18
C ARG A 137 11.24 5.96 12.78
N GLY A 138 9.91 5.83 12.79
CA GLY A 138 8.99 6.86 12.33
C GLY A 138 8.88 6.94 10.80
N GLU A 139 9.48 6.01 10.05
CA GLU A 139 9.41 6.04 8.59
C GLU A 139 8.10 5.42 8.10
N PRO A 140 7.38 6.03 7.15
CA PRO A 140 6.15 5.45 6.62
C PRO A 140 6.46 4.23 5.75
N VAL A 141 5.81 3.11 6.05
CA VAL A 141 6.00 1.80 5.40
C VAL A 141 4.66 1.23 4.99
N TRP A 142 4.56 0.85 3.72
CA TRP A 142 3.52 -0.02 3.21
C TRP A 142 3.83 -1.47 3.59
N ILE A 143 2.87 -2.14 4.20
CA ILE A 143 2.88 -3.56 4.51
C ILE A 143 1.81 -4.20 3.64
N ILE A 144 2.26 -4.95 2.64
CA ILE A 144 1.40 -5.60 1.66
C ILE A 144 1.36 -7.09 1.96
N THR A 145 0.21 -7.59 2.39
CA THR A 145 0.00 -9.03 2.61
C THR A 145 -0.65 -9.62 1.37
N LEU A 146 0.04 -10.54 0.70
CA LEU A 146 -0.47 -11.28 -0.43
C LEU A 146 -1.33 -12.45 0.07
N LEU A 147 -2.57 -12.54 -0.40
CA LEU A 147 -3.52 -13.57 0.00
C LEU A 147 -3.81 -14.52 -1.17
N GLY A 148 -3.72 -15.83 -0.93
CA GLY A 148 -4.14 -16.85 -1.90
C GLY A 148 -5.67 -16.95 -2.01
N ARG A 149 -6.16 -17.82 -2.90
CA ARG A 149 -7.61 -17.99 -3.15
C ARG A 149 -8.42 -18.38 -1.90
N SER A 150 -7.80 -19.04 -0.93
CA SER A 150 -8.41 -19.40 0.36
C SER A 150 -8.35 -18.28 1.41
N SER A 151 -7.95 -17.06 1.02
CA SER A 151 -7.67 -15.92 1.92
C SER A 151 -6.56 -16.21 2.94
N ARG A 152 -5.69 -17.21 2.69
CA ARG A 152 -4.51 -17.47 3.50
C ARG A 152 -3.34 -16.61 3.03
N PRO A 153 -2.54 -16.02 3.95
CA PRO A 153 -1.32 -15.32 3.59
C PRO A 153 -0.35 -16.22 2.84
N VAL A 154 0.13 -15.73 1.70
CA VAL A 154 1.19 -16.33 0.87
C VAL A 154 2.52 -15.61 1.12
N GLY A 155 2.47 -14.34 1.50
CA GLY A 155 3.63 -13.58 1.93
C GLY A 155 3.29 -12.16 2.32
N THR A 156 4.26 -11.49 2.95
CA THR A 156 4.14 -10.09 3.37
C THR A 156 5.35 -9.31 2.85
N ILE A 157 5.13 -8.13 2.30
CA ILE A 157 6.17 -7.26 1.73
C ILE A 157 6.11 -5.91 2.43
N HIS A 158 7.23 -5.47 2.99
CA HIS A 158 7.38 -4.15 3.58
C HIS A 158 8.09 -3.24 2.59
N ILE A 159 7.46 -2.13 2.22
CA ILE A 159 7.92 -1.20 1.20
C ILE A 159 7.95 0.21 1.81
N GLY A 160 9.11 0.87 1.80
CA GLY A 160 9.19 2.24 2.29
C GLY A 160 8.35 3.19 1.44
N ALA A 161 7.41 3.93 2.02
CA ALA A 161 6.46 4.76 1.28
C ALA A 161 7.08 6.04 0.69
N MET A 162 8.32 6.39 1.09
CA MET A 162 9.03 7.57 0.59
C MET A 162 9.82 7.31 -0.70
N ARG A 163 10.36 6.10 -0.85
CA ARG A 163 11.30 5.74 -1.92
C ARG A 163 10.93 4.44 -2.62
N GLY A 164 9.98 3.69 -2.07
CA GLY A 164 9.54 2.46 -2.66
C GLY A 164 10.46 1.26 -2.52
N THR A 165 11.50 1.40 -1.71
CA THR A 165 12.45 0.31 -1.47
C THR A 165 11.76 -0.79 -0.68
N VAL A 166 11.87 -2.02 -1.18
CA VAL A 166 11.48 -3.22 -0.41
C VAL A 166 12.46 -3.37 0.75
N LYS A 167 11.95 -3.20 1.98
CA LYS A 167 12.72 -3.32 3.22
C LYS A 167 12.80 -4.78 3.70
N ARG A 168 11.73 -5.55 3.48
CA ARG A 168 11.57 -6.90 4.03
C ARG A 168 10.54 -7.70 3.24
N THR A 169 10.77 -9.00 3.08
CA THR A 169 9.75 -9.95 2.62
C THR A 169 9.64 -11.13 3.57
N GLU A 170 8.44 -11.60 3.82
CA GLU A 170 8.15 -12.73 4.69
C GLU A 170 7.30 -13.76 3.94
N GLY A 171 7.50 -15.04 4.21
CA GLY A 171 6.69 -16.14 3.62
C GLY A 171 7.00 -16.51 2.16
N MET A 172 7.55 -15.59 1.35
CA MET A 172 7.82 -15.82 -0.09
C MET A 172 9.23 -16.32 -0.40
N PHE A 173 10.21 -15.96 0.43
CA PHE A 173 11.63 -16.33 0.26
C PHE A 173 12.21 -16.86 1.57
N ALA A 174 11.79 -18.05 2.01
CA ALA A 174 12.32 -18.71 3.22
C ALA A 174 12.50 -17.81 4.48
N GLY A 175 11.73 -16.70 4.59
CA GLY A 175 11.81 -15.74 5.70
C GLY A 175 12.98 -14.73 5.68
N ALA A 176 13.74 -14.58 4.60
CA ALA A 176 14.90 -13.68 4.58
C ALA A 176 14.53 -12.18 4.56
N THR A 177 15.14 -11.39 5.44
CA THR A 177 15.01 -9.92 5.44
C THR A 177 16.21 -9.25 4.75
N MET A 178 16.09 -8.00 4.27
CA MET A 178 17.23 -7.28 3.67
C MET A 178 18.31 -7.01 4.73
N GLU A 179 17.90 -6.78 5.97
CA GLU A 179 18.77 -6.56 7.12
C GLU A 179 19.59 -7.82 7.47
N ASP A 180 19.00 -9.02 7.37
CA ASP A 180 19.73 -10.29 7.52
C ASP A 180 20.75 -10.52 6.41
N VAL A 181 20.54 -9.90 5.25
CA VAL A 181 21.44 -9.99 4.08
C VAL A 181 22.53 -8.90 4.11
N GLU A 182 22.29 -7.79 4.82
CA GLU A 182 23.25 -6.68 4.97
C GLU A 182 24.11 -6.76 6.23
N ASN A 183 23.68 -7.38 7.33
CA ASN A 183 24.44 -7.42 8.59
C ASN A 183 25.43 -8.61 8.70
N ASP A 184 25.47 -9.53 7.74
CA ASP A 184 26.29 -10.75 7.81
C ASP A 184 27.65 -10.61 7.07
N TYR A 185 28.14 -9.37 6.90
CA TYR A 185 29.46 -9.10 6.29
C TYR A 185 30.62 -9.12 7.30
N ASP A 186 30.33 -9.05 8.61
CA ASP A 186 31.40 -8.99 9.62
C ASP A 186 31.85 -10.37 10.13
N THR A 187 31.33 -11.46 9.55
CA THR A 187 31.80 -12.82 9.85
C THR A 187 32.23 -13.49 8.56
N ASP A 188 33.54 -13.63 8.37
CA ASP A 188 34.23 -14.25 7.22
C ASP A 188 33.95 -15.78 7.07
N GLU A 189 32.70 -16.23 7.16
CA GLU A 189 32.32 -17.62 6.92
C GLU A 189 31.52 -17.77 5.61
N GLU A 190 32.19 -17.50 4.49
CA GLU A 190 31.63 -17.66 3.14
C GLU A 190 31.50 -19.13 2.67
N HIS A 191 31.55 -20.11 3.58
CA HIS A 191 31.52 -21.54 3.30
C HIS A 191 30.43 -22.32 4.06
N GLY A 192 29.21 -21.79 4.09
CA GLY A 192 28.02 -22.52 4.56
C GLY A 192 27.16 -23.10 3.42
N PRO A 193 26.48 -24.26 3.61
CA PRO A 193 25.59 -24.87 2.61
C PRO A 193 24.38 -23.99 2.19
N PHE A 194 24.17 -22.84 2.84
CA PHE A 194 23.10 -21.88 2.55
C PHE A 194 23.55 -20.64 1.75
N SER A 195 24.84 -20.53 1.38
CA SER A 195 25.38 -19.36 0.67
C SER A 195 24.77 -19.13 -0.72
N SER A 196 24.40 -20.19 -1.43
CA SER A 196 23.79 -20.11 -2.76
C SER A 196 22.37 -19.55 -2.74
N VAL A 197 21.60 -19.84 -1.68
CA VAL A 197 20.25 -19.31 -1.47
C VAL A 197 20.33 -17.82 -1.09
N LYS A 198 21.25 -17.46 -0.19
CA LYS A 198 21.51 -16.05 0.19
C LYS A 198 21.87 -15.18 -1.02
N ARG A 199 22.79 -15.66 -1.87
CA ARG A 199 23.21 -14.93 -3.09
C ARG A 199 22.04 -14.70 -4.06
N ARG A 200 21.20 -15.72 -4.28
CA ARG A 200 20.00 -15.61 -5.11
C ARG A 200 19.00 -14.60 -4.54
N ILE A 201 18.75 -14.64 -3.24
CA ILE A 201 17.84 -13.70 -2.56
C ILE A 201 18.35 -12.27 -2.72
N LYS A 202 19.64 -12.03 -2.50
CA LYS A 202 20.29 -10.72 -2.70
C LYS A 202 20.16 -10.20 -4.12
N ASP A 203 20.44 -11.03 -5.12
CA ASP A 203 20.33 -10.64 -6.52
C ASP A 203 18.88 -10.29 -6.89
N THR A 204 17.92 -11.07 -6.43
CA THR A 204 16.49 -10.79 -6.62
C THR A 204 16.09 -9.47 -5.97
N PHE A 205 16.46 -9.23 -4.70
CA PHE A 205 16.13 -7.98 -4.02
C PHE A 205 16.74 -6.75 -4.68
N ARG A 206 18.03 -6.82 -5.04
CA ARG A 206 18.71 -5.70 -5.72
C ARG A 206 18.03 -5.38 -7.05
N ARG A 207 17.68 -6.42 -7.81
CA ARG A 207 16.95 -6.28 -9.07
C ARG A 207 15.56 -5.69 -8.87
N THR A 208 14.80 -6.20 -7.91
CA THR A 208 13.49 -5.62 -7.54
C THR A 208 13.63 -4.16 -7.15
N GLN A 209 14.67 -3.77 -6.40
CA GLN A 209 14.88 -2.38 -6.00
C GLN A 209 15.24 -1.49 -7.20
N GLU A 210 16.08 -1.94 -8.12
CA GLU A 210 16.47 -1.21 -9.33
C GLU A 210 15.29 -1.05 -10.30
N GLU A 211 14.53 -2.12 -10.55
CA GLU A 211 13.37 -2.09 -11.44
C GLU A 211 12.21 -1.29 -10.83
N ALA A 212 11.99 -1.45 -9.52
CA ALA A 212 10.98 -0.67 -8.82
C ALA A 212 11.32 0.82 -8.83
N ARG A 213 12.60 1.24 -8.66
CA ARG A 213 13.03 2.65 -8.82
C ARG A 213 12.58 3.25 -10.15
N GLY A 214 12.65 2.49 -11.24
CA GLY A 214 12.16 2.92 -12.56
C GLY A 214 10.64 3.12 -12.63
N MET A 215 9.86 2.31 -11.92
CA MET A 215 8.40 2.50 -11.77
C MET A 215 8.07 3.68 -10.84
N PHE A 216 8.86 3.87 -9.78
CA PHE A 216 8.71 4.97 -8.82
C PHE A 216 8.87 6.35 -9.44
N ASP A 217 9.86 6.55 -10.31
CA ASP A 217 10.07 7.85 -10.95
C ASP A 217 8.87 8.28 -11.82
N ARG A 218 8.11 7.31 -12.34
CA ARG A 218 6.88 7.56 -13.11
C ARG A 218 5.72 7.98 -12.21
N VAL A 219 5.50 7.29 -11.09
CA VAL A 219 4.40 7.55 -10.15
C VAL A 219 4.64 8.81 -9.31
N LYS A 220 5.88 9.02 -8.85
CA LYS A 220 6.31 10.18 -8.06
C LYS A 220 5.99 11.50 -8.76
N ARG A 221 6.27 11.59 -10.07
CA ARG A 221 6.02 12.81 -10.86
C ARG A 221 4.54 13.20 -10.83
N SER A 222 3.64 12.22 -10.85
CA SER A 222 2.19 12.43 -10.76
C SER A 222 1.74 12.90 -9.37
N PHE A 223 2.28 12.31 -8.29
CA PHE A 223 1.87 12.65 -6.93
C PHE A 223 2.44 13.98 -6.43
N SER A 224 3.71 14.28 -6.70
CA SER A 224 4.30 15.57 -6.33
C SER A 224 3.60 16.73 -7.05
N ASP A 225 3.19 16.56 -8.31
CA ASP A 225 2.39 17.56 -9.02
C ASP A 225 1.02 17.77 -8.36
N PHE A 226 0.43 16.72 -7.79
CA PHE A 226 -0.82 16.85 -7.05
C PHE A 226 -0.66 17.59 -5.72
N ILE A 227 0.32 17.20 -4.89
CA ILE A 227 0.55 17.84 -3.58
C ILE A 227 0.91 19.33 -3.75
N ASN A 228 1.66 19.69 -4.78
CA ASN A 228 2.14 21.06 -4.98
C ASN A 228 1.17 21.98 -5.74
N ARG A 229 0.03 21.48 -6.26
CA ARG A 229 -0.94 22.29 -7.02
C ARG A 229 -2.16 22.78 -6.20
N GLY A 230 -2.16 22.64 -4.87
CA GLY A 230 -3.31 22.98 -4.01
C GLY A 230 -3.02 23.90 -2.84
#